data_AF-A0A3D2NQJ9-F1
#
_entry.id   AF-A0A3D2NQJ9-F1
#
_cell.length_a   1.000
_cell.length_b   1.000
_cell.length_c   1.000
_cell.angle_alpha   90.00
_cell.angle_beta   90.00
_cell.angle_gamma   90.00
#
_symmetry.space_group_name_H-M   'P 1'
#
loop_
_entity.id
_entity.type
_entity.pdbx_description
1 polymer ?
#
loop_
_entity_poly.entity_id
_entity_poly.type
_entity_poly.pdbx_seq_one_letter_code
_entity_poly.pdbx_strand_id
1 'polypeptide(L)' 'MEDQRDKIIENLEILNRRVERQNSFAHMFMVGIIYGIGFFVGSAIIATIALGIFGPWFAQIPWIHSMFETGTELLR' A
#
# COMPACT_ATOMS: atom_id res chain seq x y z
N MET A 1 -12.00 32.08 39.50
CA MET A 1 -11.75 32.16 38.03
C MET A 1 -10.38 31.59 37.65
N GLU A 2 -9.40 31.54 38.56
CA GLU A 2 -8.10 30.88 38.35
C GLU A 2 -8.21 29.36 38.14
N ASP A 3 -9.02 28.63 38.93
CA ASP A 3 -9.16 27.17 38.82
C ASP A 3 -9.55 26.62 37.43
N GLN A 4 -10.31 27.40 36.64
CA GLN A 4 -10.67 26.99 35.27
C GLN A 4 -9.51 27.16 34.30
N ARG A 5 -8.65 28.16 34.52
CA ARG A 5 -7.50 28.42 33.67
C ARG A 5 -6.45 27.33 33.84
N ASP A 6 -6.23 26.89 35.08
CA ASP A 6 -5.26 25.84 35.39
C ASP A 6 -5.69 24.47 34.84
N LYS A 7 -6.97 24.13 34.93
CA LYS A 7 -7.53 22.92 34.30
C LYS A 7 -7.43 22.94 32.76
N ILE A 8 -7.54 24.11 32.14
CA ILE A 8 -7.38 24.24 30.69
C ILE A 8 -5.92 24.03 30.30
N ILE A 9 -4.97 24.59 31.06
CA ILE A 9 -3.54 24.42 30.84
C ILE A 9 -3.13 22.96 31.03
N GLU A 10 -3.60 22.31 32.08
CA GLU A 10 -3.34 20.89 32.35
C GLU A 10 -3.86 19.98 31.23
N ASN A 11 -5.09 20.23 30.76
CA ASN A 11 -5.67 19.48 29.63
C ASN A 11 -4.89 19.70 28.33
N LEU A 12 -4.42 20.92 28.07
CA LEU A 12 -3.56 21.23 26.91
C LEU A 12 -2.23 20.49 26.99
N GLU A 13 -1.63 20.41 28.17
CA GLU A 13 -0.33 19.74 28.37
C GLU A 13 -0.45 18.22 28.21
N ILE A 14 -1.53 17.62 28.72
CA ILE A 14 -1.86 16.20 28.53
C ILE A 14 -2.13 15.90 27.05
N LEU A 15 -2.84 16.78 26.36
CA LEU A 15 -3.14 16.61 24.94
C LEU A 15 -1.86 16.71 24.10
N ASN A 16 -1.00 17.68 24.38
CA ASN A 16 0.26 17.88 23.67
C ASN A 16 1.19 16.67 23.84
N ARG A 17 1.33 16.15 25.07
CA ARG A 17 2.10 14.91 25.33
C ARG A 17 1.53 13.68 24.63
N ARG A 18 0.21 13.59 24.45
CA ARG A 18 -0.41 12.47 23.71
C ARG A 18 -0.20 12.61 22.22
N VAL A 19 -0.30 13.82 21.68
CA VAL A 19 -0.05 14.10 20.27
C VAL A 19 1.41 13.85 19.93
N GLU A 20 2.37 14.24 20.76
CA GLU A 20 3.79 13.90 20.55
C GLU A 20 4.05 12.39 20.53
N ARG A 21 3.40 11.63 21.43
CA ARG A 21 3.54 10.17 21.45
C ARG A 21 2.83 9.48 20.28
N GLN A 22 1.71 10.03 19.82
CA GLN A 22 0.94 9.48 18.69
C GLN A 22 1.51 9.90 17.33
N ASN A 23 2.20 11.03 17.25
CA ASN A 23 2.99 11.44 16.09
C ASN A 23 4.32 10.65 16.00
N SER A 24 4.31 9.42 16.51
CA SER A 24 5.35 8.42 16.39
C SER A 24 5.49 8.09 14.91
N PHE A 25 6.36 8.84 14.25
CA PHE A 25 6.84 8.60 12.90
C PHE A 25 7.23 7.12 12.72
N ALA A 26 7.76 6.48 13.76
CA ALA A 26 8.07 5.05 13.79
C ALA A 26 6.85 4.14 13.63
N HIS A 27 5.72 4.44 14.28
CA HIS A 27 4.48 3.69 14.12
C HIS A 27 3.88 3.90 12.72
N MET A 28 3.85 5.14 12.24
CA MET A 28 3.38 5.46 10.88
C MET A 28 4.25 4.76 9.82
N PHE A 29 5.56 4.71 10.04
CA PHE A 29 6.52 4.03 9.17
C PHE A 29 6.36 2.50 9.20
N MET A 30 6.20 1.88 10.38
CA MET A 30 5.92 0.44 10.48
C MET A 30 4.63 0.05 9.76
N VAL A 31 3.55 0.81 10.01
CA VAL A 31 2.27 0.58 9.35
C VAL A 31 2.45 0.73 7.84
N GLY A 32 3.14 1.78 7.39
CA GLY A 32 3.48 1.97 5.97
C GLY A 32 4.23 0.78 5.35
N ILE A 33 5.22 0.22 6.04
CA ILE A 33 5.98 -0.96 5.56
C ILE A 33 5.09 -2.20 5.49
N ILE A 34 4.33 -2.50 6.54
CA ILE A 34 3.47 -3.69 6.59
C ILE A 34 2.40 -3.63 5.50
N TYR A 35 1.74 -2.48 5.35
CA TYR A 35 0.76 -2.28 4.27
C TYR A 35 1.42 -2.26 2.89
N GLY A 36 2.62 -1.70 2.75
CA GLY A 36 3.37 -1.68 1.48
C GLY A 36 3.76 -3.08 1.00
N ILE A 37 4.29 -3.91 1.89
CA ILE A 37 4.64 -5.31 1.58
C ILE A 37 3.38 -6.11 1.29
N GLY A 38 2.34 -5.97 2.11
CA GLY A 38 1.06 -6.65 1.89
C GLY A 38 0.42 -6.27 0.56
N PHE A 39 0.49 -4.99 0.17
CA PHE A 39 0.00 -4.50 -1.12
C PHE A 39 0.81 -5.07 -2.29
N PHE A 40 2.14 -5.07 -2.19
CA PHE A 40 2.99 -5.63 -3.25
C PHE A 40 2.69 -7.11 -3.49
N VAL A 41 2.70 -7.92 -2.43
CA VAL A 41 2.42 -9.36 -2.51
C VAL A 41 0.99 -9.62 -2.99
N GLY A 42 0.00 -8.92 -2.43
CA GLY A 42 -1.40 -9.05 -2.83
C GLY A 42 -1.63 -8.66 -4.29
N SER A 43 -1.00 -7.57 -4.74
CA SER A 43 -1.10 -7.11 -6.13
C SER A 43 -0.47 -8.09 -7.11
N ALA A 44 0.66 -8.72 -6.77
CA ALA A 44 1.30 -9.74 -7.61
C ALA A 44 0.40 -10.98 -7.78
N ILE A 45 -0.25 -11.41 -6.70
CA ILE A 45 -1.21 -12.53 -6.73
C ILE A 45 -2.41 -12.17 -7.61
N ILE A 46 -3.01 -10.99 -7.38
CA ILE A 46 -4.17 -10.53 -8.15
C ILE A 46 -3.80 -10.36 -9.63
N ALA A 47 -2.63 -9.80 -9.95
CA ALA A 47 -2.16 -9.64 -11.32
C ALA A 47 -1.96 -11.00 -12.00
N THR A 48 -1.40 -11.98 -11.31
CA THR A 48 -1.23 -13.35 -11.84
C THR A 48 -2.58 -14.00 -12.15
N ILE A 49 -3.55 -13.87 -11.24
CA ILE A 49 -4.92 -14.38 -11.44
C ILE A 49 -5.61 -13.65 -12.60
N ALA A 50 -5.48 -12.32 -12.64
CA ALA A 50 -6.05 -11.50 -13.71
C ALA A 50 -5.47 -11.92 -15.07
N LEU A 51 -4.15 -12.07 -15.20
CA LEU A 51 -3.53 -12.53 -16.43
C LEU A 51 -3.94 -13.97 -16.81
N GLY A 52 -4.15 -14.85 -15.83
CA GLY A 52 -4.67 -16.20 -16.10
C GLY A 52 -6.10 -16.21 -16.61
N ILE A 53 -6.99 -15.41 -16.02
CA ILE A 53 -8.41 -15.35 -16.40
C ILE A 53 -8.62 -14.55 -17.69
N PHE A 54 -7.98 -13.38 -17.80
CA PHE A 54 -8.10 -12.49 -18.95
C PHE A 54 -7.09 -12.81 -20.06
N GLY A 55 -6.23 -13.81 -19.88
CA GLY A 55 -5.27 -14.28 -20.88
C GLY A 55 -5.87 -14.50 -22.29
N PRO A 56 -7.05 -15.13 -22.44
CA PRO A 56 -7.70 -15.29 -23.75
C PRO A 56 -8.11 -13.97 -24.39
N TRP A 57 -8.38 -12.94 -23.60
CA TRP A 57 -8.77 -11.61 -24.05
C TRP A 57 -7.54 -10.79 -24.44
N PHE A 58 -6.46 -10.89 -23.67
CA PHE A 58 -5.16 -10.29 -24.00
C PHE A 58 -4.51 -10.94 -25.23
N ALA A 59 -4.70 -12.24 -25.46
CA ALA A 59 -4.21 -12.95 -26.64
C ALA A 59 -4.84 -12.44 -27.97
N GLN A 60 -6.00 -11.77 -27.91
CA GLN A 60 -6.62 -11.14 -29.08
C GLN A 60 -5.99 -9.79 -29.43
N ILE A 61 -5.11 -9.25 -28.58
CA ILE A 61 -4.40 -8.00 -28.85
C ILE A 61 -3.25 -8.30 -29.84
N PRO A 62 -3.23 -7.69 -31.04
CA PRO A 62 -2.30 -8.05 -32.12
C PRO A 62 -0.81 -7.98 -31.72
N TRP A 63 -0.42 -6.98 -30.91
CA TRP A 63 0.95 -6.84 -30.42
C TRP A 63 1.34 -7.96 -29.43
N ILE A 64 0.42 -8.38 -28.56
CA ILE A 64 0.71 -9.44 -27.60
C ILE A 64 0.91 -10.77 -28.33
N HIS A 65 0.10 -11.03 -29.36
CA HIS A 65 0.24 -12.23 -30.19
C HIS A 65 1.58 -12.29 -30.92
N SER A 66 2.05 -11.19 -31.51
CA SER A 66 3.34 -11.14 -32.22
C SER A 66 4.54 -11.33 -31.27
N MET A 67 4.45 -10.80 -30.05
CA MET A 67 5.48 -11.00 -29.02
C MET A 67 5.52 -12.47 -28.53
N PHE A 68 4.35 -13.10 -28.41
CA PHE A 68 4.25 -14.50 -28.00
C PHE A 68 4.84 -15.45 -29.05
N GLU A 69 4.53 -15.23 -30.33
CA GLU A 69 5.10 -16.00 -31.46
C GLU A 69 6.63 -15.89 -31.50
N THR A 70 7.15 -14.67 -31.35
CA THR A 70 8.60 -14.41 -31.30
C THR A 70 9.27 -15.11 -30.12
N GLY A 71 8.62 -15.13 -28.95
CA GLY A 71 9.10 -15.85 -27.77
C GLY A 71 9.11 -17.37 -27.95
N THR A 72 8.12 -17.93 -28.65
CA THR A 72 8.07 -19.37 -28.96
C THR A 72 9.06 -19.80 -30.03
N GLU A 73 9.38 -18.93 -31.00
CA GLU A 73 10.45 -19.18 -31.97
C GLU A 73 11.83 -19.23 -31.32
N LEU A 74 12.09 -18.39 -30.31
CA LEU A 74 13.35 -18.37 -29.56
C LEU A 74 13.53 -19.59 -28.63
N LEU A 75 12.44 -20.29 -28.29
CA LEU A 75 12.44 -21.49 -27.44
C LEU A 75 12.52 -22.80 -28.24
N ARG A 76 12.50 -22.73 -29.59
CA ARG A 76 12.60 -23.88 -30.50
C ARG A 76 14.01 -24.04 -31.04
#